data_AF-A0A8B3TDP7-F1
#
_entry.id   AF-A0A8B3TDP7-F1
#
_cell.length_a   1.000
_cell.length_b   1.000
_cell.length_c   1.000
_cell.angle_alpha   90.00
_cell.angle_beta   90.00
_cell.angle_gamma   90.00
#
_symmetry.space_group_name_H-M   'P 1'
#
loop_
_entity.id
_entity.type
_entity.pdbx_description
1 polymer ?
#
loop_
_entity_poly.entity_id
_entity_poly.type
_entity_poly.pdbx_seq_one_letter_code
_entity_poly.pdbx_strand_id
1 'polypeptide(L)'
;MIVKGNKHHIVKSGRYSAKLTDVKTIQSGYGERIAFIFEIIEGIYQGVKLARTCTPILKPNSNLTEIIQSLNHKPLSAEQIYDGIDVSQFQGNEYQIRVTQRESKNGFYYSHIEQII
;
A
#
# COMPACT_ATOMS: atom_id res chain seq x y z
N MET A 1 -11.75 -1.06 8.37
CA MET A 1 -12.06 -2.49 8.26
C MET A 1 -10.78 -3.27 8.54
N ILE A 2 -10.66 -3.87 9.74
CA ILE A 2 -9.56 -4.82 10.02
C ILE A 2 -9.98 -6.11 9.33
N VAL A 3 -9.27 -6.50 8.28
CA VAL A 3 -9.50 -7.80 7.65
C VAL A 3 -9.08 -8.85 8.69
N LYS A 4 -10.06 -9.55 9.29
CA LYS A 4 -9.81 -10.67 10.21
C LYS A 4 -8.98 -11.71 9.45
N GLY A 5 -7.68 -11.77 9.75
CA GLY A 5 -6.78 -12.73 9.14
C GLY A 5 -7.15 -14.14 9.58
N ASN A 6 -7.70 -14.93 8.66
CA ASN A 6 -7.56 -16.39 8.74
C ASN A 6 -6.05 -16.67 8.88
N LYS A 7 -5.66 -17.54 9.82
CA LYS A 7 -4.26 -17.87 10.19
C LYS A 7 -3.30 -18.18 9.01
N HIS A 8 -3.81 -18.38 7.80
CA HIS A 8 -3.06 -18.62 6.56
C HIS A 8 -2.64 -17.35 5.78
N HIS A 9 -3.03 -16.13 6.18
CA HIS A 9 -2.78 -14.91 5.39
C HIS A 9 -1.77 -13.93 5.97
N ILE A 10 -1.13 -14.23 7.12
CA ILE A 10 -0.09 -13.35 7.66
C ILE A 10 1.22 -13.62 6.93
N VAL A 11 1.51 -12.79 5.93
CA VAL A 11 2.80 -12.72 5.25
C VAL A 11 3.89 -12.34 6.26
N LYS A 12 4.96 -13.16 6.32
CA LYS A 12 6.13 -12.91 7.17
C LYS A 12 6.88 -11.65 6.72
N SER A 13 7.60 -11.03 7.65
CA SER A 13 8.46 -9.88 7.32
C SER A 13 9.48 -10.26 6.24
N GLY A 14 9.66 -9.41 5.24
CA GLY A 14 10.51 -9.72 4.09
C GLY A 14 10.31 -8.76 2.92
N ARG A 15 10.97 -9.06 1.80
CA ARG A 15 10.77 -8.37 0.52
C ARG A 15 10.04 -9.31 -0.44
N TYR A 16 9.10 -8.78 -1.18
CA TYR A 16 8.27 -9.55 -2.10
C TYR A 16 8.08 -8.77 -3.40
N SER A 17 8.21 -9.45 -4.54
CA SER A 17 7.75 -8.90 -5.82
C SER A 17 6.23 -8.92 -5.83
N ALA A 18 5.61 -7.79 -6.14
CA ALA A 18 4.17 -7.62 -6.11
C ALA A 18 3.66 -6.67 -7.19
N LYS A 19 2.48 -6.96 -7.72
CA LYS A 19 1.81 -6.13 -8.72
C LYS A 19 0.79 -5.23 -8.05
N LEU A 20 0.76 -3.94 -8.38
CA LEU A 20 -0.33 -3.05 -7.97
C LEU A 20 -1.58 -3.41 -8.78
N THR A 21 -2.53 -4.10 -8.15
CA THR A 21 -3.72 -4.64 -8.83
C THR A 21 -4.93 -3.72 -8.78
N ASP A 22 -5.00 -2.83 -7.78
CA ASP A 22 -6.15 -1.95 -7.58
C ASP A 22 -5.75 -0.74 -6.73
N VAL A 23 -6.40 0.40 -6.98
CA VAL A 23 -6.30 1.63 -6.19
C VAL A 23 -7.70 2.17 -6.01
N LYS A 24 -8.18 2.22 -4.77
CA LYS A 24 -9.56 2.63 -4.50
C LYS A 24 -9.73 3.38 -3.20
N THR A 25 -10.76 4.20 -3.15
CA THR A 25 -11.20 4.87 -1.94
C THR A 25 -12.00 3.91 -1.05
N ILE A 26 -11.70 3.89 0.24
CA ILE A 26 -12.37 3.07 1.25
C ILE A 26 -12.78 3.93 2.45
N GLN A 27 -13.87 3.54 3.11
CA GLN A 27 -14.24 4.11 4.40
C GLN A 27 -13.58 3.34 5.54
N SER A 28 -12.90 4.07 6.44
CA SER A 28 -12.27 3.53 7.63
C SER A 28 -12.88 4.12 8.90
N GLY A 29 -12.57 3.55 10.07
CA GLY A 29 -12.98 4.14 11.35
C GLY A 29 -12.37 5.52 11.64
N TYR A 30 -11.43 5.96 10.81
CA TYR A 30 -10.76 7.26 10.87
C TYR A 30 -11.06 8.12 9.63
N GLY A 31 -12.23 7.92 9.02
CA GLY A 31 -12.66 8.59 7.80
C GLY A 31 -12.18 7.93 6.52
N GLU A 32 -12.29 8.66 5.42
CA GLU A 32 -11.93 8.22 4.07
C GLU A 32 -10.43 7.93 3.94
N ARG A 33 -10.09 6.88 3.19
CA ARG A 33 -8.70 6.46 2.89
C ARG A 33 -8.58 6.02 1.45
N ILE A 34 -7.39 6.17 0.88
CA ILE A 34 -7.01 5.51 -0.38
C ILE A 34 -6.31 4.21 -0.02
N ALA A 35 -6.68 3.11 -0.68
CA ALA A 35 -6.08 1.80 -0.54
C ALA A 35 -5.39 1.40 -1.85
N PHE A 36 -4.09 1.16 -1.77
CA PHE A 36 -3.26 0.59 -2.84
C PHE A 36 -3.11 -0.92 -2.59
N ILE A 37 -3.65 -1.74 -3.48
CA ILE A 37 -3.73 -3.19 -3.32
C ILE A 37 -2.65 -3.88 -4.14
N PHE A 38 -1.69 -4.47 -3.45
CA PHE A 38 -0.59 -5.22 -4.03
C PHE A 38 -0.86 -6.72 -3.93
N GLU A 39 -0.70 -7.44 -5.04
CA GLU A 39 -0.74 -8.89 -5.08
C GLU A 39 0.69 -9.43 -5.23
N ILE A 40 1.13 -10.28 -4.31
CA ILE A 40 2.44 -10.92 -4.40
C ILE A 40 2.44 -11.87 -5.61
N ILE A 41 3.41 -11.73 -6.51
CA ILE A 41 3.41 -12.44 -7.80
C ILE A 41 4.28 -13.71 -7.81
N GLU A 42 5.11 -13.93 -6.78
CA GLU A 42 6.01 -15.07 -6.71
C GLU A 42 6.24 -15.59 -5.27
N GLY A 43 6.76 -16.82 -5.16
CA GLY A 43 7.11 -17.45 -3.89
C GLY A 43 5.92 -18.00 -3.10
N ILE A 44 6.16 -18.33 -1.83
CA ILE A 44 5.19 -19.05 -0.98
C ILE A 44 3.90 -18.27 -0.66
N TYR A 45 3.90 -16.95 -0.89
CA TYR A 45 2.73 -16.09 -0.70
C TYR A 45 2.15 -15.57 -2.02
N GLN A 46 2.50 -16.18 -3.16
CA GLN A 46 1.94 -15.83 -4.45
C GLN A 46 0.40 -15.81 -4.40
N GLY A 47 -0.21 -14.77 -4.99
CA GLY A 47 -1.65 -14.54 -5.00
C GLY A 47 -2.19 -13.85 -3.72
N VAL A 48 -1.37 -13.70 -2.66
CA VAL A 48 -1.80 -12.99 -1.46
C VAL A 48 -1.85 -11.49 -1.72
N LYS A 49 -2.99 -10.87 -1.38
CA LYS A 49 -3.21 -9.43 -1.50
C LYS A 49 -2.94 -8.71 -0.19
N LEU A 50 -2.16 -7.64 -0.26
CA LEU A 50 -1.87 -6.73 0.84
C LEU A 50 -2.29 -5.31 0.46
N ALA A 51 -2.75 -4.53 1.44
CA ALA A 51 -3.16 -3.15 1.23
C ALA A 51 -2.22 -2.18 1.95
N ARG A 52 -1.76 -1.15 1.24
CA ARG A 52 -1.20 0.06 1.84
C ARG A 52 -2.28 1.14 1.81
N THR A 53 -2.64 1.68 2.97
CA THR A 53 -3.70 2.70 3.06
C THR A 53 -3.16 4.04 3.57
N CYS A 54 -3.64 5.15 3.02
CA CYS A 54 -3.30 6.50 3.48
C CYS A 54 -4.52 7.43 3.44
N THR A 55 -4.40 8.62 4.04
CA THR A 55 -5.38 9.69 3.88
C THR A 55 -5.36 10.21 2.44
N PRO A 56 -6.52 10.61 1.87
CA PRO A 56 -6.63 11.19 0.52
C PRO A 56 -6.18 12.67 0.50
N ILE A 57 -5.06 12.98 1.14
CA ILE A 57 -4.54 14.35 1.24
C ILE A 57 -3.17 14.37 0.58
N LEU A 58 -3.10 14.97 -0.61
CA LEU A 58 -1.85 15.19 -1.33
C LEU A 58 -1.26 16.52 -0.90
N LYS A 59 -0.17 16.48 -0.13
CA LYS A 59 0.60 17.66 0.28
C LYS A 59 2.07 17.28 0.49
N PRO A 60 3.01 18.22 0.51
CA PRO A 60 4.40 17.93 0.80
C PRO A 60 4.54 17.10 2.09
N ASN A 61 5.38 16.06 2.07
CA ASN A 61 5.65 15.17 3.21
C ASN A 61 4.42 14.40 3.76
N SER A 62 3.39 14.20 2.94
CA SER A 62 2.26 13.33 3.31
C SER A 62 2.52 11.87 2.95
N ASN A 63 1.87 10.93 3.66
CA ASN A 63 1.92 9.51 3.32
C ASN A 63 1.49 9.23 1.86
N LEU A 64 0.55 10.03 1.32
CA LEU A 64 0.11 9.86 -0.06
C LEU A 64 1.24 10.27 -1.03
N THR A 65 1.90 11.39 -0.77
CA THR A 65 3.09 11.84 -1.53
C THR A 65 4.20 10.79 -1.49
N GLU A 66 4.52 10.24 -0.32
CA GLU A 66 5.55 9.21 -0.18
C GLU A 66 5.23 7.95 -0.99
N ILE A 67 3.96 7.50 -0.96
CA ILE A 67 3.52 6.34 -1.75
C ILE A 67 3.64 6.63 -3.24
N ILE A 68 3.15 7.78 -3.71
CA ILE A 68 3.18 8.12 -5.13
C ILE A 68 4.62 8.27 -5.63
N GLN A 69 5.50 8.92 -4.86
CA GLN A 69 6.92 9.04 -5.23
C GLN A 69 7.59 7.67 -5.34
N SER A 70 7.21 6.72 -4.46
CA SER A 70 7.69 5.34 -4.54
C SER A 70 7.18 4.65 -5.81
N LEU A 71 5.90 4.82 -6.16
CA LEU A 71 5.29 4.25 -7.37
C LEU A 71 5.85 4.85 -8.67
N ASN A 72 6.23 6.12 -8.63
CA ASN A 72 6.76 6.88 -9.77
C ASN A 72 8.29 6.78 -9.89
N HIS A 73 8.97 6.19 -8.89
CA HIS A 73 10.43 6.14 -8.73
C HIS A 73 11.15 7.50 -8.85
N LYS A 74 10.40 8.61 -8.65
CA LYS A 74 10.89 9.99 -8.78
C LYS A 74 10.12 10.91 -7.85
N PRO A 75 10.75 12.00 -7.37
CA PRO A 75 10.04 13.06 -6.65
C PRO A 75 8.91 13.64 -7.51
N LEU A 76 7.78 13.96 -6.88
CA LEU A 76 6.71 14.73 -7.53
C LEU A 76 7.14 16.18 -7.70
N SER A 77 6.80 16.78 -8.84
CA SER A 77 6.94 18.22 -9.06
C SER A 77 5.94 19.00 -8.20
N ALA A 78 6.18 20.30 -8.02
CA ALA A 78 5.25 21.18 -7.33
C ALA A 78 3.87 21.22 -8.03
N GLU A 79 3.88 21.21 -9.37
CA GLU A 79 2.68 21.14 -10.21
C GLU A 79 1.89 19.86 -9.93
N GLN A 80 2.54 18.69 -9.91
CA GLN A 80 1.86 17.42 -9.60
C GLN A 80 1.27 17.35 -8.19
N ILE A 81 1.87 18.06 -7.23
CA ILE A 81 1.32 18.16 -5.88
C ILE A 81 0.11 19.08 -5.84
N TYR A 82 0.10 20.15 -6.64
CA TYR A 82 -0.97 21.15 -6.66
C TYR A 82 -2.16 20.75 -7.53
N ASP A 83 -1.89 20.32 -8.76
CA ASP A 83 -2.90 19.92 -9.76
C ASP A 83 -3.40 18.49 -9.54
N GLY A 84 -2.68 17.72 -8.73
CA GLY A 84 -2.93 16.31 -8.50
C GLY A 84 -2.26 15.41 -9.51
N ILE A 85 -2.38 14.10 -9.26
CA ILE A 85 -1.84 13.06 -10.13
C ILE A 85 -2.82 11.90 -10.16
N ASP A 86 -3.06 11.37 -11.34
CA ASP A 86 -3.90 10.18 -11.50
C ASP A 86 -3.15 8.95 -11.01
N VAL A 87 -3.50 8.46 -9.82
CA VAL A 87 -2.86 7.28 -9.22
C VAL A 87 -3.24 5.96 -9.93
N SER A 88 -4.28 5.97 -10.76
CA SER A 88 -4.69 4.76 -11.50
C SER A 88 -3.66 4.38 -12.57
N GLN A 89 -2.85 5.34 -13.04
CA GLN A 89 -1.79 5.09 -14.03
C GLN A 89 -0.72 4.09 -13.55
N PHE A 90 -0.61 3.87 -12.24
CA PHE A 90 0.35 2.93 -11.65
C PHE A 90 -0.20 1.50 -11.56
N GLN A 91 -1.51 1.30 -11.78
CA GLN A 91 -2.11 -0.03 -11.76
C GLN A 91 -1.52 -0.90 -12.88
N GLY A 92 -1.29 -2.16 -12.57
CA GLY A 92 -0.69 -3.11 -13.48
C GLY A 92 0.83 -3.20 -13.39
N ASN A 93 1.50 -2.21 -12.79
CA ASN A 93 2.95 -2.22 -12.62
C ASN A 93 3.39 -3.15 -11.50
N GLU A 94 4.61 -3.66 -11.63
CA GLU A 94 5.29 -4.51 -10.65
C GLU A 94 6.24 -3.68 -9.81
N TYR A 95 6.28 -3.98 -8.51
CA TYR A 95 7.06 -3.29 -7.50
C TYR A 95 7.67 -4.31 -6.54
N GLN A 96 8.77 -3.93 -5.88
CA GLN A 96 9.23 -4.68 -4.71
C GLN A 96 8.63 -4.04 -3.45
N ILE A 97 7.89 -4.82 -2.66
CA ILE A 97 7.32 -4.36 -1.39
C ILE A 97 8.11 -4.91 -0.21
N ARG A 98 8.40 -4.05 0.77
CA ARG A 98 8.89 -4.47 2.09
C ARG A 98 7.69 -4.67 3.02
N VAL A 99 7.51 -5.89 3.49
CA VAL A 99 6.45 -6.26 4.44
C VAL A 99 7.05 -6.41 5.82
N THR A 100 6.38 -5.88 6.84
CA THR A 100 6.66 -6.11 8.26
C THR A 100 5.43 -6.65 8.97
N GLN A 101 5.63 -7.56 9.92
CA GLN A 101 4.57 -7.95 10.85
C GLN A 101 4.44 -6.89 11.93
N ARG A 102 3.21 -6.44 12.19
CA ARG A 102 2.89 -5.48 13.25
C ARG A 102 1.81 -6.05 14.16
N GLU A 103 1.88 -5.68 15.43
CA GLU A 103 0.83 -5.97 16.39
C GLU A 103 -0.21 -4.84 16.36
N SER A 104 -1.49 -5.21 16.32
CA SER A 104 -2.60 -4.27 16.47
C SER A 104 -2.84 -3.97 17.96
N LYS A 105 -3.56 -2.88 18.25
CA LYS A 105 -3.92 -2.50 19.65
C LYS A 105 -4.66 -3.60 20.43
N ASN A 106 -5.24 -4.58 19.74
CA ASN A 106 -6.01 -5.67 20.33
C ASN A 106 -5.20 -6.99 20.39
N GLY A 107 -3.88 -6.94 20.21
CA GLY A 107 -2.97 -8.10 20.30
C GLY A 107 -2.89 -8.97 19.04
N PHE A 108 -3.63 -8.65 17.98
CA PHE A 108 -3.56 -9.42 16.72
C PHE A 108 -2.42 -8.94 15.84
N TYR A 109 -1.63 -9.88 15.33
CA TYR A 109 -0.62 -9.61 14.31
C TYR A 109 -1.24 -9.44 12.92
N TYR A 110 -0.70 -8.51 12.14
CA TYR A 110 -1.06 -8.30 10.75
C TYR A 110 0.17 -7.95 9.91
N SER A 111 0.09 -8.24 8.62
CA SER A 111 1.13 -7.87 7.64
C SER A 111 0.92 -6.46 7.16
N HIS A 112 1.99 -5.66 7.17
CA HIS A 112 1.99 -4.27 6.81
C HIS A 112 3.00 -4.00 5.72
N ILE A 113 2.58 -3.36 4.63
CA ILE A 113 3.52 -2.84 3.64
C ILE A 113 4.17 -1.60 4.24
N GLU A 114 5.45 -1.72 4.60
CA GLU A 114 6.24 -0.63 5.18
C GLU A 114 6.76 0.31 4.09
N GLN A 115 7.24 -0.26 2.99
CA GLN A 115 7.86 0.48 1.89
C GLN A 115 7.52 -0.18 0.54
N ILE A 116 7.41 0.66 -0.50
CA ILE A 116 7.32 0.27 -1.91
C ILE A 116 8.65 0.72 -2.57
N ILE A 117 9.27 -0.16 -3.36
CA ILE A 117 10.60 0.00 -3.94
C ILE A 117 10.51 -0.23 -5.45
#